data_AF-A0A964T121-F1
#
_entry.id   AF-A0A964T121-F1
#
_cell.length_a   1.000
_cell.length_b   1.000
_cell.length_c   1.000
_cell.angle_alpha   90.00
_cell.angle_beta   90.00
_cell.angle_gamma   90.00
#
_symmetry.space_group_name_H-M   'P 1'
#
loop_
_entity.id
_entity.type
_entity.pdbx_description
1 polymer ?
#
loop_
_entity_poly.entity_id
_entity_poly.type
_entity_poly.pdbx_seq_one_letter_code
_entity_poly.pdbx_strand_id
1 'polypeptide(L)'
;MAKLKLGPLVDDKPIRLTIELPAQVHRDLAAYAEVLGREGGQPVEPAKLVAPMLARFMATDRAFRRLKRSDTSALSRASDSAEQHRGDRREPGG
;
A
#
# COMPACT_ATOMS: atom_id res chain seq x y z
N MET A 1 -21.69 -4.08 26.15
CA MET A 1 -22.07 -3.85 24.74
C MET A 1 -21.07 -4.55 23.84
N ALA A 2 -21.52 -5.34 22.87
CA ALA A 2 -20.65 -6.15 22.02
C ALA A 2 -19.88 -5.27 21.03
N LYS A 3 -18.55 -5.26 21.13
CA LYS A 3 -17.65 -4.56 20.21
C LYS A 3 -17.60 -5.36 18.89
N LEU A 4 -18.03 -4.75 17.78
CA LEU A 4 -17.90 -5.35 16.45
C LEU A 4 -16.41 -5.66 16.19
N LYS A 5 -16.13 -6.87 15.68
CA LYS A 5 -14.76 -7.33 15.36
C LYS A 5 -14.22 -6.78 14.05
N LEU A 6 -15.02 -6.01 13.32
CA LEU A 6 -14.59 -5.33 12.11
C LEU A 6 -13.96 -4.00 12.52
N GLY A 7 -12.65 -3.87 12.31
CA GLY A 7 -11.96 -2.59 12.35
C GLY A 7 -12.45 -1.66 11.23
N PRO A 8 -11.97 -0.41 11.18
CA PRO A 8 -12.29 0.51 10.09
C PRO A 8 -12.03 -0.17 8.75
N LEU A 9 -13.02 -0.14 7.86
CA LEU A 9 -12.84 -0.59 6.48
C LEU A 9 -11.68 0.22 5.89
N VAL A 10 -10.70 -0.49 5.31
CA VAL A 10 -9.56 0.15 4.65
C VAL A 10 -10.11 1.12 3.62
N ASP A 11 -9.70 2.40 3.68
CA ASP A 11 -10.11 3.40 2.69
C ASP A 11 -9.49 3.02 1.34
N ASP A 12 -10.25 2.29 0.53
CA ASP A 12 -9.81 1.69 -0.74
C ASP A 12 -9.85 2.70 -1.90
N LYS A 13 -9.81 4.00 -1.59
CA LYS A 13 -9.85 5.06 -2.60
C LYS A 13 -8.61 4.97 -3.50
N PRO A 14 -8.80 4.77 -4.82
CA PRO A 14 -7.67 4.73 -5.74
C PRO A 14 -7.00 6.11 -5.79
N ILE A 15 -5.67 6.12 -5.64
CA ILE A 15 -4.85 7.31 -5.80
C ILE A 15 -4.38 7.37 -7.25
N ARG A 16 -4.67 8.48 -7.95
CA ARG A 16 -4.14 8.73 -9.30
C ARG A 16 -2.70 9.22 -9.22
N LEU A 17 -1.83 8.60 -9.99
CA LEU A 17 -0.43 8.99 -10.14
C LEU A 17 -0.15 9.30 -11.61
N THR A 18 0.47 10.45 -11.87
CA THR A 18 1.03 10.78 -13.18
C THR A 18 2.51 10.41 -13.15
N ILE A 19 2.94 9.56 -14.09
CA ILE A 19 4.33 9.09 -14.17
C ILE A 19 4.88 9.32 -15.57
N GLU A 20 6.16 9.69 -15.65
CA GLU A 20 6.90 9.73 -16.90
C GLU A 20 7.77 8.47 -16.99
N LEU A 21 7.75 7.80 -18.14
CA LEU A 21 8.55 6.61 -18.39
C LEU A 21 9.51 6.87 -19.55
N PRO A 22 10.77 6.40 -19.46
CA PRO A 22 11.63 6.36 -20.64
C PRO A 22 10.95 5.59 -21.78
N ALA A 23 11.11 6.07 -23.01
CA ALA A 23 10.42 5.49 -24.18
C ALA A 23 10.68 3.98 -24.36
N GLN A 24 11.90 3.53 -24.04
CA GLN A 24 12.24 2.10 -24.08
C GLN A 24 11.42 1.29 -23.08
N VAL A 25 11.27 1.77 -21.84
CA VAL A 25 10.49 1.09 -20.80
C VAL A 25 9.02 1.00 -21.20
N HIS A 26 8.45 2.05 -21.79
CA HIS A 26 7.08 2.01 -22.30
C HIS A 26 6.91 0.95 -23.41
N ARG A 27 7.86 0.86 -24.35
CA ARG A 27 7.82 -0.17 -25.41
C ARG A 27 7.87 -1.58 -24.84
N ASP A 28 8.75 -1.82 -23.87
CA ASP A 28 8.89 -3.13 -23.23
C ASP A 28 7.62 -3.49 -22.43
N LEU A 29 7.01 -2.51 -21.76
CA LEU A 29 5.74 -2.70 -21.05
C LEU A 29 4.58 -3.02 -22.01
N ALA A 30 4.54 -2.38 -23.17
CA ALA A 30 3.54 -2.67 -24.20
C ALA A 30 3.71 -4.09 -24.76
N ALA A 31 4.94 -4.48 -25.10
CA ALA A 31 5.23 -5.84 -25.54
C ALA A 31 4.86 -6.88 -24.47
N TYR A 32 5.14 -6.61 -23.19
CA TYR A 32 4.74 -7.48 -22.09
C TYR A 32 3.21 -7.64 -22.02
N ALA A 33 2.47 -6.53 -22.17
CA ALA A 33 1.01 -6.54 -22.16
C ALA A 33 0.42 -7.35 -23.32
N GLU A 34 1.02 -7.27 -24.50
CA GLU A 34 0.63 -8.08 -25.65
C GLU A 34 0.85 -9.57 -25.41
N VAL A 35 2.01 -9.97 -24.88
CA VAL A 35 2.32 -11.37 -24.56
C VAL A 35 1.31 -11.90 -23.53
N LEU A 36 1.07 -11.16 -22.45
CA LEU A 36 0.12 -11.56 -21.42
C LEU A 36 -1.32 -11.63 -21.96
N GLY A 37 -1.71 -10.69 -22.83
CA GLY A 37 -3.04 -10.67 -23.41
C GLY A 37 -3.32 -11.84 -24.35
N ARG A 38 -2.28 -12.39 -25.00
CA ARG A 38 -2.41 -13.62 -25.80
C ARG A 38 -2.73 -14.84 -24.93
N GLU A 39 -2.13 -14.93 -23.74
CA GLU A 39 -2.42 -16.01 -22.78
C GLU A 39 -3.84 -15.91 -22.21
N GLY A 40 -4.31 -14.70 -21.93
CA GLY A 40 -5.65 -14.44 -21.39
C GLY A 40 -6.77 -14.30 -22.43
N GLY A 41 -6.43 -14.34 -23.72
CA GLY A 41 -7.38 -14.14 -24.83
C GLY A 41 -7.99 -12.74 -24.93
N GLN A 42 -7.41 -11.74 -24.25
CA GLN A 42 -7.90 -10.36 -24.24
C GLN A 42 -6.72 -9.37 -24.21
N PRO A 43 -6.76 -8.28 -24.99
CA PRO A 43 -5.74 -7.25 -24.93
C PRO A 43 -5.61 -6.67 -23.52
N VAL A 44 -4.38 -6.57 -23.02
CA VAL A 44 -4.07 -5.91 -21.74
C VAL A 44 -3.53 -4.52 -22.04
N GLU A 45 -4.10 -3.51 -21.37
CA GLU A 45 -3.59 -2.15 -21.45
C GLU A 45 -2.28 -2.04 -20.63
N PRO A 46 -1.18 -1.48 -21.18
CA PRO A 46 0.11 -1.41 -20.48
C PRO A 46 0.02 -0.73 -19.10
N ALA A 47 -0.78 0.32 -18.98
CA ALA A 47 -0.97 1.04 -17.72
C ALA A 47 -1.58 0.16 -16.60
N LYS A 48 -2.42 -0.82 -16.95
CA LYS A 48 -3.04 -1.74 -15.97
C LYS A 48 -2.04 -2.71 -15.35
N LEU A 49 -0.84 -2.86 -15.93
CA LEU A 49 0.23 -3.68 -15.37
C LEU A 49 1.00 -2.98 -14.27
N VAL A 50 1.04 -1.64 -14.25
CA VAL A 50 1.89 -0.86 -13.35
C VAL A 50 1.57 -1.16 -11.89
N ALA A 51 0.30 -1.07 -11.49
CA ALA A 51 -0.13 -1.33 -10.13
C ALA A 51 0.20 -2.77 -9.64
N PRO A 52 -0.21 -3.85 -10.33
CA PRO A 52 0.11 -5.21 -9.89
C PRO A 52 1.61 -5.53 -9.93
N MET A 53 2.37 -4.98 -10.89
CA MET A 53 3.83 -5.15 -10.92
C MET A 53 4.50 -4.48 -9.72
N LEU A 54 4.13 -3.24 -9.39
CA LEU A 54 4.65 -2.54 -8.20
C LEU A 54 4.27 -3.25 -6.90
N ALA A 55 3.03 -3.74 -6.80
CA ALA A 55 2.58 -4.53 -5.66
C ALA A 55 3.43 -5.80 -5.49
N ARG A 56 3.67 -6.53 -6.57
CA ARG A 56 4.49 -7.75 -6.56
C ARG A 56 5.96 -7.45 -6.24
N PHE A 57 6.51 -6.37 -6.77
CA PHE A 57 7.86 -5.91 -6.44
C PHE A 57 7.98 -5.64 -4.93
N MET A 58 7.11 -4.80 -4.36
CA MET A 58 7.11 -4.49 -2.92
C MET A 58 6.87 -5.71 -2.03
N ALA A 59 6.04 -6.67 -2.47
CA ALA A 59 5.77 -7.89 -1.72
C ALA A 59 6.96 -8.87 -1.69
N THR A 60 7.83 -8.82 -2.70
CA THR A 60 8.97 -9.75 -2.85
C THR A 60 10.28 -9.17 -2.37
N ASP A 61 10.42 -7.84 -2.31
CA ASP A 61 11.58 -7.18 -1.72
C ASP A 61 11.65 -7.40 -0.20
N ARG A 62 12.55 -8.30 0.22
CA ARG A 62 12.76 -8.65 1.63
C ARG A 62 13.35 -7.49 2.44
N ALA A 63 14.22 -6.68 1.85
CA ALA A 63 14.84 -5.56 2.55
C ALA A 63 13.78 -4.49 2.85
N PHE A 64 12.99 -4.13 1.84
CA PHE A 64 11.84 -3.24 2.00
C PHE A 64 10.87 -3.75 3.08
N ARG A 65 10.51 -5.03 3.06
CA ARG A 65 9.60 -5.63 4.05
C ARG A 65 10.15 -5.66 5.48
N ARG A 66 11.47 -5.69 5.65
CA ARG A 66 12.09 -5.59 6.98
C ARG A 66 11.98 -4.16 7.51
N LEU A 67 12.39 -3.19 6.70
CA LEU A 67 12.36 -1.77 7.07
C LEU A 67 10.93 -1.28 7.34
N LYS A 68 9.98 -1.60 6.45
CA LYS A 68 8.56 -1.25 6.63
C LYS A 68 7.97 -1.73 7.95
N ARG A 69 8.35 -2.93 8.42
CA ARG A 69 7.88 -3.48 9.71
C ARG A 69 8.51 -2.75 10.89
N SER A 70 9.78 -2.43 10.82
CA SER A 70 10.46 -1.63 11.84
C SER A 70 9.80 -0.26 12.00
N ASP A 71 9.49 0.42 10.89
CA ASP A 71 8.82 1.73 10.91
C ASP A 71 7.38 1.64 11.44
N THR A 72 6.63 0.62 11.03
CA THR A 72 5.26 0.39 11.52
C THR A 72 5.27 0.10 13.04
N SER A 73 6.26 -0.66 13.53
CA SER A 73 6.41 -0.92 14.97
C SER A 73 6.84 0.31 15.77
N ALA A 74 7.58 1.25 15.17
CA ALA A 74 7.93 2.52 15.80
C ALA A 74 6.72 3.47 15.86
N LEU A 75 5.96 3.57 14.77
CA LEU A 75 4.72 4.35 14.69
C LEU A 75 3.67 3.84 15.69
N SER A 76 3.45 2.52 15.77
CA SER A 76 2.51 1.93 16.74
C SER A 76 2.90 2.21 18.19
N ARG A 77 4.19 2.14 18.54
CA ARG A 77 4.66 2.46 19.89
C ARG A 77 4.50 3.94 20.24
N ALA A 78 4.71 4.83 19.27
CA ALA A 78 4.50 6.27 19.44
C ALA A 78 3.00 6.61 19.61
N SER A 79 2.11 5.92 18.90
CA SER A 79 0.66 6.08 19.06
C SER A 79 0.17 5.59 20.43
N ASP A 80 0.62 4.43 20.90
CA ASP A 80 0.24 3.89 22.22
C ASP A 80 0.67 4.80 23.38
N SER A 81 1.88 5.37 23.29
CA SER A 81 2.42 6.25 24.33
C SER A 81 1.73 7.62 24.35
N ALA A 82 1.32 8.16 23.20
CA ALA A 82 0.54 9.39 23.12
C ALA A 82 -0.91 9.21 23.64
N GLU A 83 -1.51 8.03 23.45
CA GLU A 83 -2.85 7.70 23.96
C GLU A 83 -2.84 7.55 25.49
N GLN A 84 -1.82 6.86 26.04
CA GLN A 84 -1.64 6.68 27.49
C GLN A 84 -1.47 8.01 28.23
N HIS A 85 -0.69 8.95 27.66
CA HIS A 85 -0.47 10.28 28.26
C HIS A 85 -1.71 11.19 28.19
N ARG A 86 -2.65 10.94 27.28
CA ARG A 86 -3.94 11.66 27.21
C ARG A 86 -4.98 11.12 28.18
N GLY A 87 -4.95 9.82 28.48
CA GLY A 87 -5.81 9.21 29.50
C GLY A 87 -5.51 9.67 30.92
N ASP A 88 -4.23 9.98 31.20
CA ASP A 88 -3.75 10.40 32.53
C ASP A 88 -4.00 11.89 32.85
N ARG A 89 -4.59 12.64 31.90
CA ARG A 89 -4.82 14.09 32.01
C ARG A 89 -6.31 14.46 32.17
N ARG A 90 -7.13 13.57 32.76
CA ARG A 90 -8.50 13.92 33.19
C ARG A 90 -8.55 14.09 34.72
N GLU A 91 -8.62 15.36 35.11
CA GLU A 91 -9.21 15.96 36.33
C GLU A 91 -8.65 15.55 37.72
N PRO A 92 -7.90 16.43 38.41
CA PRO A 92 -8.16 16.73 39.80
C PRO A 92 -9.21 17.85 39.88
N GLY A 93 -10.31 17.57 40.56
CA GLY A 93 -11.51 18.41 40.57
C GLY A 93 -11.36 19.80 41.15
N GLY A 94 -12.43 20.57 40.93
CA GLY A 94 -12.78 21.83 41.58
C GLY A 94 -14.28 22.05 41.42
#